data_AF-A0A099SI43-F1
#
_entry.id   AF-A0A099SI43-F1
#
_cell.length_a   1.000
_cell.length_b   1.000
_cell.length_c   1.000
_cell.angle_alpha   90.00
_cell.angle_beta   90.00
_cell.angle_gamma   90.00
#
_symmetry.space_group_name_H-M   'P 1'
#
loop_
_entity.id
_entity.type
_entity.pdbx_description
1 polymer ?
#
loop_
_entity_poly.entity_id
_entity_poly.type
_entity_poly.pdbx_seq_one_letter_code
_entity_poly.pdbx_strand_id
1 'polypeptide(L)'
;MAMFVHEHLMQAVYFAPRGKKRLLFLGTNISQRYLSPEDKLIGFVGDAGAGKSLLIRGMFPGLELTNDDDGINIRPLPLMDDADRGHFRSHTYHLDVRFESAFTQPWKIAEAIQKAISKGRRVVVEHFDLVYPQLKMNAEVMIGVGEEVIVTRPTVFGPEPQSIADIVFDSIKYRRMAHSAEDITSMILEEMGLPKPEVHSDIKHGFVLELPEKPDIDLDLVEQRVWDLIKADLPICFANDDHIRVGEMLYPCTGPRIHIRRSSEIKGFNLLKEFRFDPIAQLYTIAGIVGEEVTPARSLDLSSVARQSLR
;
A
#
# COMPACT_ATOMS: atom_id res chain seq x y z
N MET A 1 -31.92 10.14 -12.43
CA MET A 1 -31.27 9.43 -11.32
C MET A 1 -30.05 8.77 -11.91
N ALA A 2 -28.86 9.38 -11.75
CA ALA A 2 -27.65 8.79 -12.30
C ALA A 2 -27.35 7.52 -11.50
N MET A 3 -27.37 6.35 -12.14
CA MET A 3 -26.90 5.11 -11.53
C MET A 3 -25.40 5.25 -11.33
N PHE A 4 -24.99 5.61 -10.12
CA PHE A 4 -23.58 5.58 -9.76
C PHE A 4 -23.18 4.13 -9.54
N VAL A 5 -22.14 3.68 -10.25
CA VAL A 5 -21.52 2.35 -10.06
C VAL A 5 -21.24 2.05 -8.58
N HIS A 6 -21.05 3.11 -7.78
CA HIS A 6 -20.89 3.09 -6.33
C HIS A 6 -22.02 2.39 -5.56
N GLU A 7 -23.27 2.43 -6.04
CA GLU A 7 -24.42 1.82 -5.32
C GLU A 7 -24.38 0.28 -5.34
N HIS A 8 -23.62 -0.30 -6.27
CA HIS A 8 -23.47 -1.75 -6.42
C HIS A 8 -22.09 -2.26 -5.97
N LEU A 9 -21.23 -1.37 -5.49
CA LEU A 9 -19.88 -1.72 -5.06
C LEU A 9 -19.87 -2.12 -3.58
N MET A 10 -19.64 -3.40 -3.30
CA MET A 10 -19.33 -3.84 -1.93
C MET A 10 -17.90 -3.44 -1.53
N GLN A 11 -16.92 -3.82 -2.36
CA GLN A 11 -15.52 -3.43 -2.23
C GLN A 11 -14.80 -3.66 -3.56
N ALA A 12 -13.67 -2.97 -3.74
CA ALA A 12 -12.69 -3.28 -4.76
C ALA A 12 -11.34 -3.57 -4.11
N VAL A 13 -10.61 -4.54 -4.67
CA VAL A 13 -9.28 -4.94 -4.20
C VAL A 13 -8.31 -4.85 -5.36
N TYR A 14 -7.17 -4.22 -5.09
CA TYR A 14 -6.05 -4.09 -6.01
C TYR A 14 -4.81 -4.63 -5.33
N PHE A 15 -3.88 -5.21 -6.07
CA PHE A 15 -2.52 -5.33 -5.54
C PHE A 15 -2.00 -3.94 -5.19
N ALA A 16 -1.28 -3.80 -4.08
CA ALA A 16 -0.63 -2.55 -3.76
C ALA A 16 0.72 -2.48 -4.49
N PRO A 17 0.79 -1.80 -5.65
CA PRO A 17 1.94 -1.92 -6.52
C PRO A 17 3.19 -1.40 -5.82
N ARG A 18 4.32 -1.99 -6.21
CA ARG A 18 5.64 -1.49 -5.86
C ARG A 18 5.99 -0.36 -6.82
N GLY A 19 6.71 0.64 -6.34
CA GLY A 19 7.11 1.77 -7.17
C GLY A 19 6.23 3.00 -7.04
N LYS A 20 6.88 4.16 -6.86
CA LYS A 20 6.24 5.48 -6.76
C LYS A 20 5.25 5.77 -7.90
N LYS A 21 5.67 5.56 -9.15
CA LYS A 21 4.84 5.84 -10.34
C LYS A 21 3.58 4.97 -10.39
N ARG A 22 3.70 3.67 -10.06
CA ARG A 22 2.57 2.74 -10.10
C ARG A 22 1.56 3.04 -8.99
N LEU A 23 2.00 3.42 -7.79
CA LEU A 23 1.11 3.87 -6.71
C LEU A 23 0.38 5.18 -7.06
N LEU A 24 1.08 6.16 -7.63
CA LEU A 24 0.44 7.40 -8.09
C LEU A 24 -0.64 7.10 -9.14
N PHE A 25 -0.32 6.24 -10.11
CA PHE A 25 -1.27 5.84 -11.15
C PHE A 25 -2.48 5.07 -10.58
N LEU A 26 -2.25 4.18 -9.60
CA LEU A 26 -3.34 3.51 -8.90
C LEU A 26 -4.24 4.53 -8.19
N GLY A 27 -3.67 5.53 -7.52
CA GLY A 27 -4.42 6.63 -6.93
C GLY A 27 -5.31 7.35 -7.94
N THR A 28 -4.79 7.69 -9.12
CA THR A 28 -5.59 8.31 -10.19
C THR A 28 -6.75 7.42 -10.65
N ASN A 29 -6.54 6.11 -10.76
CA ASN A 29 -7.62 5.18 -11.13
C ASN A 29 -8.68 5.07 -10.03
N ILE A 30 -8.26 5.03 -8.76
CA ILE A 30 -9.17 4.96 -7.62
C ILE A 30 -10.04 6.22 -7.57
N SER A 31 -9.47 7.42 -7.74
CA SER A 31 -10.26 8.65 -7.73
C SER A 31 -11.26 8.70 -8.88
N GLN A 32 -10.87 8.28 -10.09
CA GLN A 32 -11.78 8.24 -11.25
C GLN A 32 -12.94 7.24 -11.09
N ARG A 33 -12.71 6.12 -10.38
CA ARG A 33 -13.69 5.03 -10.28
C ARG A 33 -14.58 5.09 -9.05
N TYR A 34 -14.11 5.68 -7.96
CA TYR A 34 -14.74 5.54 -6.64
C TYR A 34 -15.05 6.84 -5.92
N LEU A 35 -14.50 7.97 -6.39
CA LEU A 35 -14.70 9.27 -5.76
C LEU A 35 -15.77 10.06 -6.51
N SER A 36 -16.74 10.58 -5.76
CA SER A 36 -17.70 11.59 -6.20
C SER A 36 -17.19 13.00 -5.89
N PRO A 37 -17.51 14.01 -6.72
CA PRO A 37 -17.28 15.41 -6.37
C PRO A 37 -17.92 15.82 -5.03
N GLU A 38 -18.98 15.13 -4.61
CA GLU A 38 -19.72 15.41 -3.37
C GLU A 38 -19.10 14.77 -2.12
N ASP A 39 -18.17 13.82 -2.28
CA ASP A 39 -17.51 13.15 -1.16
C ASP A 39 -16.66 14.18 -0.39
N LYS A 40 -16.92 14.30 0.91
CA LYS A 40 -16.29 15.22 1.86
C LYS A 40 -15.37 14.52 2.84
N LEU A 41 -15.63 13.27 3.23
CA LEU A 41 -14.76 12.55 4.16
C LEU A 41 -14.15 11.32 3.48
N ILE A 42 -12.83 11.35 3.32
CA ILE A 42 -12.07 10.26 2.72
C ILE A 42 -11.07 9.75 3.76
N GLY A 43 -11.22 8.49 4.14
CA GLY A 43 -10.38 7.85 5.16
C GLY A 43 -9.33 6.94 4.52
N PHE A 44 -8.11 7.01 5.03
CA PHE A 44 -7.02 6.09 4.72
C PHE A 44 -6.58 5.36 5.98
N VAL A 45 -6.39 4.05 5.87
CA VAL A 45 -5.93 3.17 6.95
C VAL A 45 -4.74 2.34 6.43
N GLY A 46 -3.72 2.16 7.26
CA GLY A 46 -2.53 1.39 6.91
C GLY A 46 -1.30 1.85 7.68
N ASP A 47 -0.24 1.04 7.68
CA ASP A 47 0.99 1.33 8.44
C ASP A 47 1.78 2.50 7.83
N ALA A 48 2.71 3.06 8.61
CA ALA A 48 3.68 4.03 8.12
C ALA A 48 4.51 3.41 6.97
N GLY A 49 4.78 4.21 5.94
CA GLY A 49 5.48 3.76 4.74
C GLY A 49 4.69 2.79 3.84
N ALA A 50 3.41 2.51 4.12
CA ALA A 50 2.59 1.63 3.27
C ALA A 50 2.26 2.23 1.88
N GLY A 51 2.53 3.53 1.67
CA GLY A 51 2.27 4.23 0.41
C GLY A 51 0.98 5.06 0.39
N LYS A 52 0.38 5.35 1.55
CA LYS A 52 -0.83 6.19 1.70
C LYS A 52 -0.67 7.57 1.06
N SER A 53 0.38 8.30 1.42
CA SER A 53 0.66 9.65 0.91
C SER A 53 0.84 9.67 -0.63
N LEU A 54 1.44 8.62 -1.21
CA LEU A 54 1.55 8.48 -2.67
C LEU A 54 0.19 8.23 -3.33
N LEU A 55 -0.66 7.39 -2.74
CA LEU A 55 -2.03 7.19 -3.24
C LEU A 55 -2.84 8.48 -3.16
N ILE A 56 -2.74 9.22 -2.05
CA ILE A 56 -3.41 10.53 -1.88
C ILE A 56 -2.97 11.51 -2.96
N ARG A 57 -1.65 11.63 -3.22
CA ARG A 57 -1.12 12.50 -4.29
C ARG A 57 -1.65 12.11 -5.67
N GLY A 58 -1.82 10.81 -5.93
CA GLY A 58 -2.41 10.30 -7.17
C GLY A 58 -3.91 10.55 -7.28
N MET A 59 -4.64 10.44 -6.17
CA MET A 59 -6.08 10.66 -6.09
C MET A 59 -6.49 12.13 -6.13
N PHE A 60 -5.70 13.00 -5.50
CA PHE A 60 -5.94 14.43 -5.36
C PHE A 60 -4.74 15.24 -5.87
N PRO A 61 -4.51 15.30 -7.20
CA PRO A 61 -3.42 16.09 -7.76
C PRO A 61 -3.49 17.55 -7.30
N GLY A 62 -2.36 18.08 -6.82
CA GLY A 62 -2.25 19.44 -6.30
C GLY A 62 -2.69 19.63 -4.84
N LEU A 63 -3.18 18.58 -4.16
CA LEU A 63 -3.39 18.63 -2.72
C LEU A 63 -2.03 18.63 -2.00
N GLU A 64 -1.79 19.67 -1.22
CA GLU A 64 -0.60 19.75 -0.38
C GLU A 64 -0.81 18.89 0.88
N LEU A 65 0.02 17.85 1.03
CA LEU A 65 0.00 17.01 2.22
C LEU A 65 0.71 17.75 3.35
N THR A 66 0.11 17.78 4.53
CA THR A 66 0.66 18.45 5.72
C THR A 66 1.97 17.83 6.20
N ASN A 67 2.11 16.53 5.98
CA ASN A 67 3.28 15.72 6.25
C ASN A 67 3.27 14.51 5.33
N ASP A 68 4.42 13.88 5.17
CA ASP A 68 4.61 12.63 4.44
C ASP A 68 5.89 11.92 4.93
N ASP A 69 6.38 10.96 4.16
CA ASP A 69 7.58 10.18 4.49
C ASP A 69 8.88 11.03 4.54
N ASP A 70 8.88 12.27 4.00
CA ASP A 70 10.01 13.21 4.05
C ASP A 70 9.93 14.19 5.22
N GLY A 71 8.82 14.17 5.97
CA GLY A 71 8.64 14.90 7.21
C GLY A 71 7.45 15.86 7.17
N ILE A 72 7.65 17.06 7.72
CA ILE A 72 6.59 18.05 7.90
C ILE A 72 6.66 19.06 6.76
N ASN A 73 5.55 19.24 6.05
CA ASN A 73 5.45 20.22 4.97
C ASN A 73 4.82 21.53 5.45
N ILE A 74 3.72 21.48 6.22
CA ILE A 74 2.99 22.67 6.66
C ILE A 74 2.60 22.58 8.14
N ARG A 75 2.90 23.63 8.89
CA ARG A 75 2.45 23.85 10.28
C ARG A 75 2.13 25.33 10.54
N PRO A 76 1.13 25.66 11.38
CA PRO A 76 0.17 24.76 12.03
C PRO A 76 -0.72 24.03 11.01
N LEU A 77 -1.36 22.92 11.41
CA LEU A 77 -2.18 22.13 10.50
C LEU A 77 -3.32 23.01 9.93
N PRO A 78 -3.44 23.19 8.60
CA PRO A 78 -4.41 24.12 8.02
C PRO A 78 -5.86 23.85 8.44
N LEU A 79 -6.24 22.58 8.59
CA LEU A 79 -7.56 22.18 9.07
C LEU A 79 -7.83 22.69 10.50
N MET A 80 -6.83 22.57 11.39
CA MET A 80 -6.95 22.99 12.78
C MET A 80 -6.98 24.52 12.90
N ASP A 81 -6.07 25.22 12.20
CA ASP A 81 -6.02 26.69 12.19
C ASP A 81 -7.34 27.29 11.67
N ASP A 82 -7.87 26.76 10.57
CA ASP A 82 -9.13 27.24 10.01
C ASP A 82 -10.35 26.89 10.89
N ALA A 83 -10.34 25.72 11.54
CA ALA A 83 -11.39 25.33 12.48
C ALA A 83 -11.41 26.18 13.75
N ASP A 84 -10.24 26.57 14.26
CA ASP A 84 -10.11 27.47 15.41
C ASP A 84 -10.55 28.91 15.05
N ARG A 85 -10.27 29.37 13.82
CA ARG A 85 -10.72 30.67 13.30
C ARG A 85 -12.19 30.70 12.86
N GLY A 86 -12.80 29.54 12.66
CA GLY A 86 -14.15 29.41 12.11
C GLY A 86 -14.28 29.78 10.62
N HIS A 87 -13.17 29.87 9.89
CA HIS A 87 -13.14 30.27 8.48
C HIS A 87 -12.26 29.31 7.66
N PHE A 88 -12.90 28.47 6.86
CA PHE A 88 -12.24 27.47 6.02
C PHE A 88 -11.88 28.02 4.65
N ARG A 89 -10.58 28.21 4.40
CA ARG A 89 -10.02 28.80 3.18
C ARG A 89 -9.86 27.80 2.04
N SER A 90 -9.53 26.55 2.35
CA SER A 90 -9.30 25.50 1.36
C SER A 90 -10.57 24.71 1.08
N HIS A 91 -10.70 24.20 -0.15
CA HIS A 91 -11.77 23.26 -0.49
C HIS A 91 -11.50 21.86 0.08
N THR A 92 -10.24 21.43 0.03
CA THR A 92 -9.80 20.11 0.48
C THR A 92 -8.68 20.29 1.50
N TYR A 93 -8.75 19.55 2.60
CA TYR A 93 -7.73 19.49 3.65
C TYR A 93 -7.11 18.10 3.70
N HIS A 94 -5.83 18.04 4.00
CA HIS A 94 -5.13 16.82 4.39
C HIS A 94 -4.93 16.82 5.92
N LEU A 95 -5.05 15.66 6.53
CA LEU A 95 -4.79 15.42 7.95
C LEU A 95 -4.18 14.02 8.12
N ASP A 96 -3.03 13.93 8.77
CA ASP A 96 -2.56 12.67 9.35
C ASP A 96 -2.85 12.66 10.85
N VAL A 97 -3.78 11.80 11.28
CA VAL A 97 -4.24 11.74 12.68
C VAL A 97 -3.11 11.28 13.60
N ARG A 98 -2.30 10.31 13.17
CA ARG A 98 -1.22 9.77 13.99
C ARG A 98 -0.18 10.85 14.29
N PHE A 99 0.16 11.63 13.27
CA PHE A 99 1.08 12.75 13.41
C PHE A 99 0.48 13.89 14.24
N GLU A 100 -0.74 14.32 13.95
CA GLU A 100 -1.39 15.45 14.64
C GLU A 100 -1.70 15.14 16.11
N SER A 101 -1.91 13.87 16.47
CA SER A 101 -2.15 13.43 17.84
C SER A 101 -0.98 13.72 18.80
N ALA A 102 0.22 13.99 18.28
CA ALA A 102 1.34 14.45 19.10
C ALA A 102 1.19 15.90 19.60
N PHE A 103 0.24 16.66 19.04
CA PHE A 103 0.04 18.09 19.31
C PHE A 103 -1.38 18.43 19.75
N THR A 104 -2.37 17.70 19.23
CA THR A 104 -3.78 17.98 19.44
C THR A 104 -4.50 16.75 19.98
N GLN A 105 -5.39 16.96 20.95
CA GLN A 105 -6.21 15.89 21.51
C GLN A 105 -7.17 15.31 20.46
N PRO A 106 -7.36 13.97 20.38
CA PRO A 106 -8.16 13.33 19.33
C PRO A 106 -9.60 13.86 19.18
N TRP A 107 -10.26 14.23 20.28
CA TRP A 107 -11.61 14.80 20.24
C TRP A 107 -11.65 16.17 19.54
N LYS A 108 -10.60 16.99 19.70
CA LYS A 108 -10.49 18.30 19.02
C LYS A 108 -10.25 18.12 17.52
N ILE A 109 -9.48 17.09 17.14
CA ILE A 109 -9.31 16.70 15.73
C ILE A 109 -10.67 16.30 15.13
N ALA A 110 -11.43 15.45 15.82
CA ALA A 110 -12.76 15.03 15.38
C ALA A 110 -13.74 16.21 15.23
N GLU A 111 -13.71 17.19 16.13
CA GLU A 111 -14.51 18.42 16.00
C GLU A 111 -14.10 19.26 14.78
N ALA A 112 -12.79 19.39 14.50
CA ALA A 112 -12.31 20.13 13.34
C ALA A 112 -12.76 19.49 12.02
N ILE A 113 -12.70 18.16 11.93
CA ILE A 113 -13.22 17.38 10.79
C ILE A 113 -14.72 17.66 10.61
N GLN A 114 -15.53 17.55 11.67
CA GLN A 114 -16.98 17.80 11.60
C GLN A 114 -17.30 19.23 11.17
N LYS A 115 -16.59 20.24 11.72
CA LYS A 115 -16.75 21.64 11.34
C LYS A 115 -16.45 21.84 9.84
N ALA A 116 -15.36 21.28 9.33
CA ALA A 116 -15.00 21.38 7.91
C ALA A 116 -16.08 20.78 7.01
N ILE A 117 -16.55 19.56 7.32
CA ILE A 117 -17.60 18.86 6.56
C ILE A 117 -18.92 19.66 6.59
N SER A 118 -19.31 20.21 7.74
CA SER A 118 -20.52 21.03 7.88
C SER A 118 -20.47 22.31 7.03
N LYS A 119 -19.26 22.78 6.70
CA LYS A 119 -19.01 23.92 5.80
C LYS A 119 -18.81 23.49 4.35
N GLY A 120 -19.10 22.23 4.02
CA GLY A 120 -18.98 21.69 2.66
C GLY A 120 -17.54 21.50 2.21
N ARG A 121 -16.59 21.37 3.14
CA ARG A 121 -15.17 21.12 2.82
C ARG A 121 -14.89 19.62 2.81
N ARG A 122 -13.95 19.22 1.95
CA ARG A 122 -13.41 17.87 1.92
C ARG A 122 -12.24 17.74 2.89
N VAL A 123 -12.16 16.62 3.59
CA VAL A 123 -11.05 16.24 4.47
C VAL A 123 -10.58 14.83 4.10
N VAL A 124 -9.31 14.73 3.73
CA VAL A 124 -8.60 13.48 3.48
C VAL A 124 -7.78 13.16 4.72
N VAL A 125 -8.03 12.00 5.32
CA VAL A 125 -7.56 11.67 6.66
C VAL A 125 -6.74 10.38 6.62
N GLU A 126 -5.44 10.46 6.90
CA GLU A 126 -4.58 9.31 7.15
C GLU A 126 -4.70 8.82 8.60
N HIS A 127 -4.58 7.49 8.78
CA HIS A 127 -4.79 6.80 10.06
C HIS A 127 -6.18 7.07 10.63
N PHE A 128 -7.20 6.94 9.77
CA PHE A 128 -8.59 7.25 10.09
C PHE A 128 -9.14 6.43 11.27
N ASP A 129 -8.67 5.20 11.42
CA ASP A 129 -8.97 4.29 12.53
C ASP A 129 -8.72 4.95 13.90
N LEU A 130 -7.73 5.85 14.01
CA LEU A 130 -7.38 6.51 15.26
C LEU A 130 -8.35 7.64 15.65
N VAL A 131 -9.00 8.31 14.69
CA VAL A 131 -9.97 9.39 14.98
C VAL A 131 -11.40 8.88 15.08
N TYR A 132 -11.69 7.72 14.48
CA TYR A 132 -13.02 7.13 14.44
C TYR A 132 -13.72 7.00 15.81
N PRO A 133 -13.06 6.58 16.91
CA PRO A 133 -13.72 6.46 18.22
C PRO A 133 -14.32 7.78 18.73
N GLN A 134 -13.72 8.91 18.36
CA GLN A 134 -14.19 10.25 18.72
C GLN A 134 -15.14 10.83 17.66
N LEU A 135 -14.88 10.55 16.39
CA LEU A 135 -15.66 11.05 15.27
C LEU A 135 -17.01 10.35 15.11
N LYS A 136 -17.07 9.04 15.39
CA LYS A 136 -18.26 8.17 15.31
C LYS A 136 -19.04 8.27 14.00
N MET A 137 -18.31 8.55 12.92
CA MET A 137 -18.84 8.73 11.58
C MET A 137 -17.91 8.02 10.60
N ASN A 138 -18.47 7.21 9.72
CA ASN A 138 -17.72 6.55 8.66
C ASN A 138 -17.31 7.56 7.58
N ALA A 139 -16.17 7.32 6.94
CA ALA A 139 -15.81 8.05 5.72
C ALA A 139 -16.72 7.65 4.56
N GLU A 140 -16.98 8.54 3.62
CA GLU A 140 -17.77 8.23 2.41
C GLU A 140 -17.00 7.30 1.46
N VAL A 141 -15.66 7.42 1.48
CA VAL A 141 -14.73 6.50 0.83
C VAL A 141 -13.67 6.10 1.85
N MET A 142 -13.47 4.81 2.02
CA MET A 142 -12.45 4.23 2.88
C MET A 142 -11.43 3.44 2.06
N ILE A 143 -10.16 3.70 2.30
CA ILE A 143 -9.05 3.07 1.59
C ILE A 143 -8.10 2.43 2.59
N GLY A 144 -8.01 1.11 2.54
CA GLY A 144 -7.02 0.34 3.27
C GLY A 144 -5.77 0.10 2.43
N VAL A 145 -4.58 0.28 3.00
CA VAL A 145 -3.30 0.06 2.31
C VAL A 145 -2.42 -0.91 3.10
N GLY A 146 -2.33 -2.15 2.61
CA GLY A 146 -1.51 -3.23 3.16
C GLY A 146 -0.66 -3.87 2.06
N GLU A 147 -0.73 -5.19 1.94
CA GLU A 147 -0.31 -5.93 0.74
C GLU A 147 -1.17 -5.62 -0.48
N GLU A 148 -2.45 -5.41 -0.22
CA GLU A 148 -3.44 -4.99 -1.19
C GLU A 148 -3.94 -3.58 -0.84
N VAL A 149 -4.52 -2.91 -1.82
CA VAL A 149 -5.29 -1.68 -1.64
C VAL A 149 -6.77 -2.06 -1.71
N ILE A 150 -7.46 -1.90 -0.57
CA ILE A 150 -8.88 -2.16 -0.44
C ILE A 150 -9.61 -0.82 -0.53
N VAL A 151 -10.61 -0.73 -1.40
CA VAL A 151 -11.47 0.45 -1.54
C VAL A 151 -12.91 0.05 -1.24
N THR A 152 -13.54 0.74 -0.30
CA THR A 152 -14.95 0.52 0.05
C THR A 152 -15.66 1.84 0.34
N ARG A 153 -16.98 1.83 0.24
CA ARG A 153 -17.86 2.94 0.59
C ARG A 153 -18.74 2.48 1.76
N PRO A 154 -18.25 2.62 3.00
CA PRO A 154 -18.93 2.06 4.15
C PRO A 154 -20.26 2.77 4.38
N THR A 155 -21.23 2.02 4.91
CA THR A 155 -22.54 2.53 5.30
C THR A 155 -22.66 2.56 6.83
N VAL A 156 -23.86 2.84 7.35
CA VAL A 156 -24.16 2.64 8.78
C VAL A 156 -24.01 1.18 9.23
N PHE A 157 -24.02 0.22 8.29
CA PHE A 157 -23.79 -1.20 8.55
C PHE A 157 -22.32 -1.62 8.32
N GLY A 158 -21.42 -0.65 8.11
CA GLY A 158 -20.00 -0.88 7.93
C GLY A 158 -19.55 -1.06 6.48
N PRO A 159 -18.33 -1.57 6.27
CA PRO A 159 -17.38 -2.00 7.31
C PRO A 159 -16.93 -0.83 8.20
N GLU A 160 -16.66 -1.12 9.48
CA GLU A 160 -16.01 -0.14 10.36
C GLU A 160 -14.53 0.02 9.97
N PRO A 161 -13.91 1.18 10.24
CA PRO A 161 -12.50 1.41 9.89
C PRO A 161 -11.55 0.39 10.51
N GLN A 162 -11.84 -0.07 11.72
CA GLN A 162 -11.02 -1.07 12.42
C GLN A 162 -10.97 -2.40 11.66
N SER A 163 -12.09 -2.84 11.07
CA SER A 163 -12.10 -4.10 10.30
C SER A 163 -11.18 -4.04 9.09
N ILE A 164 -11.07 -2.86 8.45
CA ILE A 164 -10.12 -2.65 7.34
C ILE A 164 -8.70 -2.58 7.88
N ALA A 165 -8.51 -1.91 9.02
CA ALA A 165 -7.23 -1.79 9.71
C ALA A 165 -6.61 -3.17 10.00
N ASP A 166 -7.39 -4.07 10.58
CA ASP A 166 -6.94 -5.41 10.95
C ASP A 166 -6.41 -6.19 9.72
N ILE A 167 -7.09 -6.10 8.58
CA ILE A 167 -6.68 -6.76 7.32
C ILE A 167 -5.36 -6.17 6.79
N VAL A 168 -5.25 -4.84 6.74
CA VAL A 168 -4.08 -4.19 6.12
C VAL A 168 -2.84 -4.25 7.01
N PHE A 169 -3.02 -4.20 8.34
CA PHE A 169 -1.93 -4.33 9.29
C PHE A 169 -1.40 -5.76 9.35
N ASP A 170 -2.25 -6.77 9.24
CA ASP A 170 -1.76 -8.15 9.22
C ASP A 170 -1.06 -8.51 7.90
N SER A 171 -1.51 -7.93 6.78
CA SER A 171 -0.96 -8.24 5.45
C SER A 171 0.33 -7.47 5.08
N ILE A 172 0.58 -6.28 5.65
CA ILE A 172 1.71 -5.43 5.23
C ILE A 172 3.09 -6.11 5.33
N LYS A 173 3.25 -7.06 6.26
CA LYS A 173 4.47 -7.85 6.43
C LYS A 173 4.81 -8.66 5.17
N TYR A 174 3.81 -9.24 4.51
CA TYR A 174 4.01 -10.03 3.29
C TYR A 174 4.44 -9.15 2.13
N ARG A 175 3.92 -7.93 2.02
CA ARG A 175 4.38 -6.96 1.03
C ARG A 175 5.85 -6.61 1.18
N ARG A 176 6.28 -6.30 2.42
CA ARG A 176 7.68 -5.98 2.73
C ARG A 176 8.60 -7.17 2.46
N MET A 177 8.19 -8.38 2.85
CA MET A 177 8.95 -9.60 2.56
C MET A 177 9.05 -9.88 1.06
N ALA A 178 7.93 -9.82 0.33
CA ALA A 178 7.90 -10.13 -1.09
C ALA A 178 8.71 -9.13 -1.93
N HIS A 179 8.74 -7.85 -1.53
CA HIS A 179 9.55 -6.84 -2.20
C HIS A 179 11.04 -7.00 -1.89
N SER A 180 11.41 -7.28 -0.63
CA SER A 180 12.81 -7.61 -0.31
C SER A 180 13.28 -8.90 -0.99
N ALA A 181 12.44 -9.93 -1.08
CA ALA A 181 12.75 -11.18 -1.77
C ALA A 181 12.91 -10.96 -3.28
N GLU A 182 12.06 -10.12 -3.89
CA GLU A 182 12.15 -9.72 -5.29
C GLU A 182 13.49 -9.03 -5.60
N ASP A 183 13.88 -8.03 -4.82
CA ASP A 183 15.13 -7.30 -5.03
C ASP A 183 16.34 -8.21 -4.85
N ILE A 184 16.37 -9.05 -3.80
CA ILE A 184 17.46 -10.02 -3.58
C ILE A 184 17.56 -11.02 -4.73
N THR A 185 16.41 -11.52 -5.21
CA THR A 185 16.38 -12.44 -6.35
C THR A 185 16.89 -11.73 -7.61
N SER A 186 16.47 -10.49 -7.85
CA SER A 186 16.90 -9.68 -9.00
C SER A 186 18.41 -9.42 -8.97
N MET A 187 18.98 -9.10 -7.80
CA MET A 187 20.43 -8.97 -7.60
C MET A 187 21.18 -10.25 -8.03
N ILE A 188 20.72 -11.42 -7.59
CA ILE A 188 21.35 -12.71 -7.92
C ILE A 188 21.25 -13.00 -9.42
N LEU A 189 20.09 -12.74 -10.04
CA LEU A 189 19.88 -12.94 -11.47
C LEU A 189 20.79 -12.03 -12.30
N GLU A 190 20.92 -10.76 -11.91
CA GLU A 190 21.85 -9.80 -12.53
C GLU A 190 23.31 -10.27 -12.42
N GLU A 191 23.73 -10.77 -11.25
CA GLU A 191 25.07 -11.36 -11.05
C GLU A 191 25.30 -12.62 -11.91
N MET A 192 24.24 -13.36 -12.22
CA MET A 192 24.25 -14.52 -13.12
C MET A 192 24.19 -14.12 -14.60
N GLY A 193 24.18 -12.81 -14.90
CA GLY A 193 24.26 -12.27 -16.26
C GLY A 193 22.90 -12.02 -16.92
N LEU A 194 21.79 -12.10 -16.20
CA LEU A 194 20.48 -11.75 -16.75
C LEU A 194 20.29 -10.24 -16.80
N PRO A 195 19.57 -9.72 -17.82
CA PRO A 195 19.12 -8.34 -17.79
C PRO A 195 18.17 -8.12 -16.61
N LYS A 196 18.18 -6.89 -16.08
CA LYS A 196 17.21 -6.49 -15.07
C LYS A 196 15.80 -6.67 -15.64
N PRO A 197 14.89 -7.39 -14.94
CA PRO A 197 13.51 -7.53 -15.38
C PRO A 197 12.85 -6.17 -15.59
N GLU A 198 12.22 -5.97 -16.76
CA GLU A 198 11.63 -4.67 -17.12
C GLU A 198 10.27 -4.43 -16.46
N VAL A 199 9.54 -5.51 -16.17
CA VAL A 199 8.19 -5.48 -15.62
C VAL A 199 8.07 -6.41 -14.42
N HIS A 200 7.46 -5.86 -13.38
CA HIS A 200 7.19 -6.54 -12.12
C HIS A 200 5.68 -6.68 -11.94
N SER A 201 5.20 -7.93 -11.85
CA SER A 201 3.79 -8.22 -11.57
C SER A 201 3.63 -8.68 -10.12
N ASP A 202 2.55 -8.24 -9.48
CA ASP A 202 2.25 -8.60 -8.10
C ASP A 202 1.35 -9.85 -8.06
N ILE A 203 1.66 -10.77 -7.15
CA ILE A 203 0.84 -11.92 -6.76
C ILE A 203 0.70 -11.90 -5.23
N LYS A 204 -0.32 -12.58 -4.71
CA LYS A 204 -0.48 -12.69 -3.25
C LYS A 204 0.73 -13.41 -2.66
N HIS A 205 1.31 -12.80 -1.63
CA HIS A 205 2.48 -13.26 -0.89
C HIS A 205 3.69 -13.55 -1.77
N GLY A 206 3.89 -12.79 -2.84
CA GLY A 206 4.97 -13.08 -3.78
C GLY A 206 5.24 -11.99 -4.80
N PHE A 207 6.03 -12.34 -5.81
CA PHE A 207 6.41 -11.46 -6.89
C PHE A 207 6.57 -12.26 -8.19
N VAL A 208 6.50 -11.54 -9.31
CA VAL A 208 6.75 -12.09 -10.64
C VAL A 208 7.69 -11.16 -11.38
N LEU A 209 8.80 -11.74 -11.85
CA LEU A 209 9.76 -11.10 -12.75
C LEU A 209 9.45 -11.52 -14.17
N GLU A 210 9.32 -10.57 -15.08
CA GLU A 210 9.03 -10.82 -16.49
C GLU A 210 10.28 -10.59 -17.36
N LEU A 211 10.53 -11.52 -18.28
CA LEU A 211 11.72 -11.60 -19.12
C LEU A 211 11.30 -11.77 -20.59
N PRO A 212 11.98 -11.09 -21.54
CA PRO A 212 11.64 -11.18 -22.97
C PRO A 212 11.96 -12.55 -23.58
N GLU A 213 12.97 -13.23 -23.05
CA GLU A 213 13.41 -14.55 -23.52
C GLU A 213 13.46 -15.54 -22.37
N LYS A 214 13.36 -16.84 -22.69
CA LYS A 214 13.50 -17.89 -21.68
C LYS A 214 14.95 -17.90 -21.20
N PRO A 215 15.22 -17.63 -19.92
CA PRO A 215 16.59 -17.62 -19.45
C PRO A 215 17.13 -19.05 -19.33
N ASP A 216 18.41 -19.24 -19.63
CA ASP A 216 19.14 -20.48 -19.41
C ASP A 216 19.81 -20.44 -18.02
N ILE A 217 19.00 -20.63 -16.99
CA ILE A 217 19.45 -20.64 -15.58
C ILE A 217 18.81 -21.75 -14.78
N ASP A 218 19.55 -22.19 -13.77
CA ASP A 218 19.08 -23.14 -12.77
C ASP A 218 18.36 -22.40 -11.62
N LEU A 219 17.03 -22.54 -11.57
CA LEU A 219 16.19 -21.94 -10.53
C LEU A 219 16.41 -22.56 -9.14
N ASP A 220 16.96 -23.78 -9.05
CA ASP A 220 17.38 -24.36 -7.77
C ASP A 220 18.63 -23.67 -7.24
N LEU A 221 19.58 -23.38 -8.12
CA LEU A 221 20.76 -22.58 -7.75
C LEU A 221 20.37 -21.15 -7.35
N VAL A 222 19.48 -20.49 -8.09
CA VAL A 222 19.02 -19.12 -7.74
C VAL A 222 18.37 -19.13 -6.35
N GLU A 223 17.44 -20.06 -6.10
CA GLU A 223 16.76 -20.17 -4.80
C GLU A 223 17.75 -20.45 -3.67
N GLN A 224 18.72 -21.34 -3.88
CA GLN A 224 19.77 -21.62 -2.90
C GLN A 224 20.56 -20.35 -2.55
N ARG A 225 20.97 -19.56 -3.55
CA ARG A 225 21.71 -18.31 -3.33
C ARG A 225 20.89 -17.27 -2.59
N VAL A 226 19.58 -17.17 -2.86
CA VAL A 226 18.67 -16.30 -2.09
C VAL A 226 18.64 -16.76 -0.63
N TRP A 227 18.50 -18.07 -0.38
CA TRP A 227 18.52 -18.61 0.97
C TRP A 227 19.83 -18.36 1.71
N ASP A 228 20.97 -18.40 1.02
CA ASP A 228 22.26 -18.09 1.63
C ASP A 228 22.34 -16.63 2.09
N LEU A 229 21.80 -15.69 1.31
CA LEU A 229 21.69 -14.28 1.71
C LEU A 229 20.67 -14.06 2.85
N ILE A 230 19.56 -14.80 2.87
CA ILE A 230 18.59 -14.78 3.98
C ILE A 230 19.25 -15.27 5.27
N LYS A 231 20.02 -16.37 5.21
CA LYS A 231 20.74 -16.93 6.36
C LYS A 231 21.88 -16.03 6.85
N ALA A 232 22.49 -15.24 5.96
CA ALA A 232 23.52 -14.27 6.30
C ALA A 232 22.99 -13.08 7.12
N ASP A 233 21.66 -12.90 7.22
CA ASP A 233 21.02 -11.87 8.05
C ASP A 233 21.52 -10.45 7.76
N LEU A 234 21.61 -10.11 6.47
CA LEU A 234 22.11 -8.81 6.01
C LEU A 234 21.09 -7.72 6.35
N PRO A 235 21.54 -6.53 6.81
CA PRO A 235 20.66 -5.39 7.00
C PRO A 235 20.14 -4.89 5.64
N ILE A 236 18.87 -4.51 5.58
CA ILE A 236 18.23 -3.89 4.43
C ILE A 236 17.72 -2.51 4.86
N CYS A 237 18.27 -1.46 4.25
CA CYS A 237 18.05 -0.08 4.68
C CYS A 237 17.66 0.82 3.50
N PHE A 238 16.76 1.77 3.76
CA PHE A 238 16.51 2.89 2.86
C PHE A 238 17.81 3.70 2.68
N ALA A 239 18.22 3.93 1.43
CA ALA A 239 19.40 4.75 1.12
C ALA A 239 18.98 6.11 0.56
N ASN A 240 18.11 6.11 -0.45
CA ASN A 240 17.47 7.28 -1.03
C ASN A 240 16.20 6.85 -1.78
N ASP A 241 15.53 7.79 -2.46
CA ASP A 241 14.26 7.54 -3.16
C ASP A 241 14.32 6.52 -4.31
N ASP A 242 15.51 6.20 -4.81
CA ASP A 242 15.71 5.26 -5.92
C ASP A 242 16.61 4.06 -5.54
N HIS A 243 17.07 3.96 -4.29
CA HIS A 243 18.01 2.93 -3.85
C HIS A 243 17.78 2.44 -2.43
N ILE A 244 18.08 1.15 -2.24
CA ILE A 244 18.27 0.52 -0.94
C ILE A 244 19.73 0.13 -0.74
N ARG A 245 20.09 -0.16 0.51
CA ARG A 245 21.31 -0.87 0.87
C ARG A 245 20.99 -2.26 1.38
N VAL A 246 21.65 -3.28 0.84
CA VAL A 246 21.59 -4.67 1.30
C VAL A 246 22.99 -5.05 1.77
N GLY A 247 23.20 -5.10 3.08
CA GLY A 247 24.54 -5.09 3.67
C GLY A 247 25.28 -3.81 3.24
N GLU A 248 26.44 -3.99 2.60
CA GLU A 248 27.23 -2.89 2.04
C GLU A 248 26.88 -2.57 0.58
N MET A 249 26.04 -3.39 -0.07
CA MET A 249 25.70 -3.20 -1.49
C MET A 249 24.60 -2.16 -1.65
N LEU A 250 24.81 -1.18 -2.53
CA LEU A 250 23.77 -0.24 -2.97
C LEU A 250 23.03 -0.84 -4.17
N TYR A 251 21.71 -0.96 -4.09
CA TYR A 251 20.89 -1.56 -5.15
C TYR A 251 19.73 -0.65 -5.58
N PRO A 252 19.48 -0.45 -6.89
CA PRO A 252 18.39 0.39 -7.37
C PRO A 252 17.01 -0.26 -7.14
N CYS A 253 16.13 0.47 -6.45
CA CYS A 253 14.80 0.01 -6.05
C CYS A 253 13.76 1.11 -6.25
N THR A 254 12.58 0.77 -6.78
CA THR A 254 11.51 1.75 -7.03
C THR A 254 10.61 2.01 -5.82
N GLY A 255 10.69 1.16 -4.78
CA GLY A 255 9.92 1.26 -3.54
C GLY A 255 10.77 1.16 -2.28
N PRO A 256 11.86 1.93 -2.12
CA PRO A 256 12.92 1.68 -1.14
C PRO A 256 12.50 1.81 0.33
N ARG A 257 11.28 2.29 0.59
CA ARG A 257 10.70 2.40 1.95
C ARG A 257 9.84 1.19 2.34
N ILE A 258 9.62 0.25 1.42
CA ILE A 258 8.76 -0.93 1.59
C ILE A 258 9.63 -2.19 1.67
N HIS A 259 10.48 -2.27 2.68
CA HIS A 259 11.32 -3.44 2.94
C HIS A 259 11.25 -3.86 4.40
N ILE A 260 11.50 -5.14 4.63
CA ILE A 260 11.93 -5.66 5.94
C ILE A 260 13.31 -5.11 6.28
N ARG A 261 13.71 -5.16 7.55
CA ARG A 261 14.97 -4.52 8.00
C ARG A 261 16.17 -5.45 7.90
N ARG A 262 15.95 -6.75 7.89
CA ARG A 262 17.00 -7.77 7.76
C ARG A 262 16.56 -8.87 6.82
N SER A 263 17.47 -9.41 6.01
CA SER A 263 17.17 -10.48 5.06
C SER A 263 16.60 -11.74 5.75
N SER A 264 16.97 -12.03 7.01
CA SER A 264 16.44 -13.17 7.75
C SER A 264 14.96 -13.04 8.11
N GLU A 265 14.36 -11.85 8.02
CA GLU A 265 12.92 -11.63 8.20
C GLU A 265 12.11 -12.21 7.03
N ILE A 266 12.72 -12.51 5.87
CA ILE A 266 12.06 -13.27 4.80
C ILE A 266 11.83 -14.70 5.31
N LYS A 267 10.55 -15.09 5.42
CA LYS A 267 10.14 -16.45 5.80
C LYS A 267 9.48 -17.15 4.62
N GLY A 268 9.62 -18.47 4.56
CA GLY A 268 8.94 -19.32 3.58
C GLY A 268 9.25 -19.00 2.12
N PHE A 269 10.45 -18.52 1.82
CA PHE A 269 10.85 -18.18 0.46
C PHE A 269 10.92 -19.42 -0.43
N ASN A 270 10.23 -19.39 -1.58
CA ASN A 270 10.37 -20.42 -2.61
C ASN A 270 10.21 -19.80 -4.00
N LEU A 271 10.98 -20.29 -4.97
CA LEU A 271 10.79 -20.03 -6.40
C LEU A 271 9.95 -21.14 -7.02
N LEU A 272 9.10 -20.75 -7.97
CA LEU A 272 8.44 -21.71 -8.83
C LEU A 272 9.48 -22.28 -9.78
N LYS A 273 9.68 -23.59 -9.73
CA LYS A 273 10.70 -24.33 -10.51
C LYS A 273 10.27 -24.55 -11.96
N GLU A 274 9.59 -23.57 -12.53
CA GLU A 274 9.14 -23.56 -13.92
C GLU A 274 9.09 -22.13 -14.45
N PHE A 275 9.58 -21.95 -15.68
CA PHE A 275 9.35 -20.72 -16.42
C PHE A 275 7.98 -20.79 -17.08
N ARG A 276 7.03 -19.94 -16.64
CA ARG A 276 5.73 -19.83 -17.31
C ARG A 276 5.80 -18.78 -18.40
N PHE A 277 5.36 -19.15 -19.60
CA PHE A 277 5.23 -18.22 -20.72
C PHE A 277 3.83 -17.62 -20.74
N ASP A 278 3.73 -16.30 -20.75
CA ASP A 278 2.48 -15.58 -20.99
C ASP A 278 2.31 -15.36 -22.51
N PRO A 279 1.34 -16.05 -23.16
CA PRO A 279 1.13 -15.93 -24.60
C PRO A 279 0.49 -14.59 -25.01
N ILE A 280 -0.06 -13.79 -24.09
CA ILE A 280 -0.61 -12.47 -24.39
C ILE A 280 0.50 -11.43 -24.34
N ALA A 281 1.28 -11.42 -23.25
CA ALA A 281 2.39 -10.49 -23.09
C ALA A 281 3.63 -10.87 -23.92
N GLN A 282 3.72 -12.14 -24.35
CA GLN A 282 4.90 -12.73 -25.01
C GLN A 282 6.15 -12.65 -24.12
N LEU A 283 5.98 -12.91 -22.82
CA LEU A 283 7.05 -12.85 -21.82
C LEU A 283 7.17 -14.17 -21.06
N TYR A 284 8.40 -14.52 -20.68
CA TYR A 284 8.66 -15.58 -19.71
C TYR A 284 8.64 -15.02 -18.29
N THR A 285 8.20 -15.82 -17.34
CA THR A 285 8.05 -15.37 -15.95
C THR A 285 8.84 -16.26 -14.98
N ILE A 286 9.45 -15.61 -13.99
CA ILE A 286 9.98 -16.23 -12.78
C ILE A 286 9.10 -15.74 -11.63
N ALA A 287 8.52 -16.66 -10.86
CA ALA A 287 7.68 -16.32 -9.73
C ALA A 287 8.33 -16.78 -8.42
N GLY A 288 8.31 -15.91 -7.43
CA GLY A 288 8.72 -16.20 -6.06
C GLY A 288 7.59 -15.96 -5.06
N ILE A 289 7.52 -16.78 -4.03
CA ILE A 289 6.56 -16.68 -2.93
C ILE A 289 7.29 -16.57 -1.60
N VAL A 290 6.62 -15.96 -0.62
CA VAL A 290 7.06 -15.80 0.77
C VAL A 290 5.89 -16.16 1.70
N GLY A 291 6.19 -16.43 2.96
CA GLY A 291 5.19 -16.84 3.95
C GLY A 291 4.85 -18.34 3.91
N GLU A 292 3.81 -18.73 4.64
CA GLU A 292 3.44 -20.13 4.83
C GLU A 292 2.57 -20.70 3.69
N GLU A 293 2.02 -19.84 2.82
CA GLU A 293 1.23 -20.26 1.65
C GLU A 293 2.15 -20.69 0.50
N VAL A 294 1.99 -21.94 0.04
CA VAL A 294 2.91 -22.59 -0.91
C VAL A 294 2.51 -22.37 -2.38
N THR A 295 1.41 -21.67 -2.67
CA THR A 295 0.89 -21.56 -4.05
C THR A 295 0.67 -20.11 -4.47
N PRO A 296 1.28 -19.65 -5.58
CA PRO A 296 0.98 -18.35 -6.16
C PRO A 296 -0.49 -18.26 -6.52
N ALA A 297 -1.20 -17.34 -5.87
CA ALA A 297 -2.57 -17.03 -6.19
C ALA A 297 -2.68 -15.56 -6.60
N ARG A 298 -3.41 -15.31 -7.67
CA ARG A 298 -3.97 -13.98 -7.96
C ARG A 298 -5.33 -13.75 -7.31
N SER A 299 -5.87 -14.77 -6.62
CA SER A 299 -7.22 -14.75 -6.05
C SER A 299 -7.21 -14.63 -4.54
N LEU A 300 -8.12 -13.81 -4.01
CA LEU A 300 -8.65 -13.94 -2.66
C LEU A 300 -9.30 -15.32 -2.54
N ASP A 301 -8.92 -16.13 -1.56
CA ASP A 301 -9.76 -17.23 -1.12
C ASP A 301 -10.95 -16.65 -0.33
N LEU A 302 -11.95 -16.17 -1.08
CA LEU A 302 -13.21 -15.62 -0.56
C LEU A 302 -14.02 -16.68 0.23
N SER A 303 -13.59 -17.94 0.28
CA SER A 303 -14.23 -18.99 1.08
C SER A 303 -13.79 -19.02 2.54
N SER A 304 -12.68 -18.34 2.90
CA SER A 304 -12.12 -18.34 4.26
C SER A 304 -12.83 -17.36 5.21
N VAL A 305 -13.31 -16.21 4.71
CA VAL A 305 -14.03 -15.20 5.51
C VAL A 305 -15.45 -15.66 5.89
N ALA A 306 -16.05 -16.57 5.11
CA ALA A 306 -17.38 -17.10 5.39
C ALA A 306 -17.44 -18.18 6.50
N ARG A 307 -16.29 -18.62 7.04
CA ARG A 307 -16.26 -19.68 8.08
C ARG A 307 -16.10 -19.17 9.52
N GLN A 308 -15.89 -17.87 9.72
CA GLN A 308 -15.74 -17.30 11.07
C GLN A 308 -17.03 -16.68 11.65
N SER A 309 -18.15 -16.70 10.92
CA SER A 309 -19.46 -16.21 11.40
C SER A 309 -20.48 -17.33 11.68
N LEU A 310 -20.03 -18.59 11.78
CA LEU A 310 -20.85 -19.74 12.19
C LEU A 310 -20.15 -20.60 13.26
N ARG A 311 -19.66 -19.94 14.33
CA ARG A 311 -19.45 -20.55 15.65
C ARG A 311 -19.82 -19.58 16.75
#